data_AF-A0A2N8TTT9-F1
#
_entry.id   AF-A0A2N8TTT9-F1
#
_cell.length_a   1.000
_cell.length_b   1.000
_cell.length_c   1.000
_cell.angle_alpha   90.00
_cell.angle_beta   90.00
_cell.angle_gamma   90.00
#
_symmetry.space_group_name_H-M   'P 1'
#
loop_
_entity.id
_entity.type
_entity.pdbx_description
1 polymer ?
#
loop_
_entity_poly.entity_id
_entity_poly.type
_entity_poly.pdbx_seq_one_letter_code
_entity_poly.pdbx_strand_id
1 'polypeptide(L)'
;MAKFTPAPGLEEALARMVAPHVHRIARQVQFEAQRLAPPTKRWVTMGDDRVRPTHVKAQGQVVPGNLRFAINSMDWDRRHRGVGPKTYMLEPRDQTSRAVANLKNCRCATHTDPQGISRHINTGQPVISGKKVTVTVSVAAPMVVEAEVGTVYPGNLVADGAFFMSRAAGIVAARR
;
A
#
# COMPACT_ATOMS: atom_id res chain seq x y z
N MET A 1 -35.83 8.20 -44.76
CA MET A 1 -35.07 8.39 -43.49
C MET A 1 -33.60 8.19 -43.81
N ALA A 2 -32.74 9.20 -43.60
CA ALA A 2 -31.31 9.07 -43.91
C ALA A 2 -30.63 8.21 -42.84
N LYS A 3 -29.90 7.18 -43.26
CA LYS A 3 -29.11 6.30 -42.38
C LYS A 3 -27.67 6.81 -42.37
N PHE A 4 -27.17 7.19 -41.20
CA PHE A 4 -25.77 7.58 -41.06
C PHE A 4 -24.88 6.36 -41.27
N THR A 5 -23.98 6.44 -42.26
CA THR A 5 -22.93 5.46 -42.48
C THR A 5 -21.62 6.11 -42.07
N PRO A 6 -21.00 5.71 -40.95
CA PRO A 6 -19.74 6.30 -40.52
C PRO A 6 -18.66 6.05 -41.57
N ALA A 7 -17.81 7.05 -41.79
CA ALA A 7 -16.61 6.85 -42.58
C ALA A 7 -15.75 5.73 -41.95
N PRO A 8 -15.16 4.83 -42.74
CA PRO A 8 -14.21 3.84 -42.22
C PRO A 8 -13.12 4.53 -41.39
N GLY A 9 -12.86 4.01 -40.18
CA GLY A 9 -11.88 4.60 -39.26
C GLY A 9 -12.37 5.78 -38.42
N LEU A 10 -13.62 6.22 -38.55
CA LEU A 10 -14.19 7.30 -37.72
C LEU A 10 -14.07 6.99 -36.22
N GLU A 11 -14.32 5.74 -35.81
CA GLU A 11 -14.24 5.33 -34.41
C GLU A 11 -12.82 5.44 -33.85
N GLU A 12 -11.82 5.10 -34.65
CA GLU A 12 -10.41 5.21 -34.26
C GLU A 12 -9.98 6.68 -34.19
N ALA A 13 -10.42 7.50 -35.14
CA ALA A 13 -10.20 8.94 -35.11
C ALA A 13 -10.80 9.58 -33.85
N LEU A 14 -12.03 9.21 -33.50
CA LEU A 14 -12.68 9.62 -32.25
C LEU A 14 -11.92 9.11 -31.02
N ALA A 15 -11.47 7.86 -31.01
CA ALA A 15 -10.67 7.32 -29.91
C ALA A 15 -9.37 8.11 -29.71
N ARG A 16 -8.67 8.49 -30.79
CA ARG A 16 -7.49 9.35 -30.74
C ARG A 16 -7.79 10.74 -30.17
N MET A 17 -8.93 11.33 -30.57
CA MET A 17 -9.38 12.62 -30.02
C MET A 17 -9.71 12.55 -28.53
N VAL A 18 -10.33 11.45 -28.07
CA VAL A 18 -10.76 11.29 -26.67
C VAL A 18 -9.61 10.83 -25.76
N ALA A 19 -8.55 10.22 -26.31
CA ALA A 19 -7.44 9.67 -25.53
C ALA A 19 -6.78 10.64 -24.54
N PRO A 20 -6.48 11.92 -24.89
CA PRO A 20 -5.95 12.89 -23.94
C PRO A 20 -6.91 13.19 -22.77
N HIS A 21 -8.22 13.13 -23.01
CA HIS A 21 -9.22 13.34 -21.95
C HIS A 21 -9.28 12.16 -20.98
N VAL A 22 -9.19 10.92 -21.48
CA VAL A 22 -9.09 9.72 -20.64
C VAL A 22 -7.79 9.74 -19.83
N HIS A 23 -6.68 10.16 -20.45
CA HIS A 23 -5.40 10.32 -19.75
C HIS A 23 -5.52 11.31 -18.59
N ARG A 24 -6.19 12.44 -18.81
CA ARG A 24 -6.41 13.46 -17.77
C ARG A 24 -7.21 12.90 -16.59
N ILE A 25 -8.23 12.07 -16.84
CA ILE A 25 -8.98 11.37 -15.78
C ILE A 25 -8.05 10.46 -14.99
N ALA A 26 -7.25 9.64 -15.67
CA ALA A 26 -6.33 8.73 -15.01
C ALA A 26 -5.27 9.48 -14.18
N ARG A 27 -4.78 10.64 -14.65
CA ARG A 27 -3.89 11.52 -13.87
C ARG A 27 -4.56 12.09 -12.62
N GLN A 28 -5.86 12.41 -12.67
CA GLN A 28 -6.62 12.81 -11.48
C GLN A 28 -6.73 11.64 -10.50
N VAL A 29 -6.99 10.42 -10.99
CA VAL A 29 -7.02 9.21 -10.15
C VAL A 29 -5.65 8.98 -9.50
N GLN A 30 -4.55 9.09 -10.25
CA GLN A 30 -3.20 9.00 -9.71
C GLN A 30 -2.96 10.02 -8.60
N PHE A 31 -3.31 11.29 -8.81
CA PHE A 31 -3.11 12.32 -7.80
C PHE A 31 -3.89 12.03 -6.51
N GLU A 32 -5.16 11.63 -6.62
CA GLU A 32 -5.96 11.25 -5.46
C GLU A 32 -5.41 9.98 -4.79
N ALA A 33 -4.97 9.00 -5.56
CA ALA A 33 -4.37 7.77 -5.03
C ALA A 33 -3.07 8.07 -4.28
N GLN A 34 -2.23 8.96 -4.81
CA GLN A 34 -1.00 9.42 -4.14
C GLN A 34 -1.28 10.15 -2.82
N ARG A 35 -2.37 10.94 -2.76
CA ARG A 35 -2.79 11.63 -1.54
C ARG A 35 -3.31 10.66 -0.47
N LEU A 36 -4.00 9.61 -0.88
CA LEU A 36 -4.62 8.62 0.01
C LEU A 36 -3.68 7.47 0.38
N ALA A 37 -2.62 7.25 -0.39
CA ALA A 37 -1.69 6.16 -0.18
C ALA A 37 -1.06 6.25 1.22
N PRO A 38 -0.97 5.13 1.95
CA PRO A 38 -0.34 5.15 3.26
C PRO A 38 1.16 5.47 3.14
N PRO A 39 1.75 6.11 4.17
CA PRO A 39 3.20 6.22 4.24
C PRO A 39 3.81 4.82 4.35
N THR A 40 5.13 4.71 4.20
CA THR A 40 5.86 3.52 4.66
C THR A 40 6.54 3.84 5.98
N LYS A 41 6.87 2.78 6.73
CA LYS A 41 7.55 2.90 8.00
C LYS A 41 8.66 1.88 8.08
N ARG A 42 9.77 2.30 8.68
CA ARG A 42 10.99 1.51 8.84
C ARG A 42 11.27 1.27 10.32
N TRP A 43 11.60 0.04 10.67
CA TRP A 43 12.08 -0.30 12.00
C TRP A 43 13.55 0.09 12.16
N VAL A 44 13.87 0.88 13.18
CA VAL A 44 15.22 1.39 13.46
C VAL A 44 15.62 1.03 14.89
N THR A 45 16.78 0.40 15.05
CA THR A 45 17.40 0.08 16.33
C THR A 45 18.51 1.08 16.65
N MET A 46 18.83 1.24 17.95
CA MET A 46 19.90 2.13 18.41
C MET A 46 21.32 1.60 18.14
N GLY A 47 21.47 0.45 17.46
CA GLY A 47 22.78 -0.10 17.07
C GLY A 47 23.69 -0.55 18.22
N ASP A 48 23.21 -0.56 19.47
CA ASP A 48 23.99 -0.97 20.63
C ASP A 48 23.68 -2.39 21.12
N ASP A 49 24.60 -2.94 21.90
CA ASP A 49 24.53 -4.33 22.41
C ASP A 49 23.39 -4.58 23.40
N ARG A 50 22.66 -3.52 23.83
CA ARG A 50 21.49 -3.67 24.70
C ARG A 50 20.20 -3.86 23.89
N VAL A 51 20.24 -3.74 22.56
CA VAL A 51 19.12 -4.08 21.70
C VAL A 51 18.93 -5.59 21.68
N ARG A 52 17.69 -6.05 21.89
CA ARG A 52 17.38 -7.48 21.87
C ARG A 52 17.70 -8.10 20.51
N PRO A 53 18.25 -9.32 20.44
CA PRO A 53 18.55 -9.99 19.17
C PRO A 53 17.34 -10.14 18.24
N THR A 54 16.13 -10.30 18.80
CA THR A 54 14.87 -10.36 18.02
C THR A 54 14.62 -9.05 17.26
N HIS A 55 14.95 -7.91 17.86
CA HIS A 55 14.76 -6.58 17.27
C HIS A 55 15.89 -6.20 16.31
N VAL A 56 17.11 -6.68 16.55
CA VAL A 56 18.23 -6.53 15.59
C VAL A 56 17.86 -7.14 14.25
N LYS A 57 17.19 -8.31 14.24
CA LYS A 57 16.72 -8.95 13.00
C LYS A 57 15.59 -8.19 12.30
N ALA A 58 14.91 -7.28 13.00
CA ALA A 58 13.89 -6.41 12.42
C ALA A 58 14.49 -5.10 11.87
N GLN A 59 15.77 -4.82 12.14
CA GLN A 59 16.44 -3.62 11.67
C GLN A 59 16.29 -3.45 10.16
N GLY A 60 15.84 -2.26 9.75
CA GLY A 60 15.69 -1.92 8.34
C GLY A 60 14.47 -2.53 7.67
N GLN A 61 13.65 -3.33 8.37
CA GLN A 61 12.37 -3.79 7.81
C GLN A 61 11.52 -2.56 7.45
N VAL A 62 11.04 -2.51 6.20
CA VAL A 62 10.14 -1.47 5.70
C VAL A 62 8.80 -2.11 5.38
N VAL A 63 7.72 -1.55 5.92
CA VAL A 63 6.34 -1.97 5.65
C VAL A 63 5.45 -0.75 5.41
N PRO A 64 4.31 -0.88 4.71
CA PRO A 64 3.27 0.14 4.66
C PRO A 64 2.78 0.52 6.08
N GLY A 65 2.38 1.77 6.26
CA GLY A 65 2.08 2.37 7.56
C GLY A 65 0.94 1.67 8.32
N ASN A 66 -0.07 1.20 7.60
CA ASN A 66 -1.20 0.44 8.13
C ASN A 66 -0.85 -1.03 8.45
N LEU A 67 0.28 -1.54 7.97
CA LEU A 67 0.69 -2.93 8.16
C LEU A 67 1.61 -3.09 9.37
N ARG A 68 1.82 -4.34 9.80
CA ARG A 68 2.64 -4.69 10.97
C ARG A 68 4.02 -5.18 10.55
N PHE A 69 5.05 -4.79 11.30
CA PHE A 69 6.38 -5.40 11.28
C PHE A 69 6.29 -6.87 11.74
N ALA A 70 7.23 -7.70 11.29
CA ALA A 70 7.27 -9.12 11.63
C ALA A 70 8.57 -9.43 12.38
N ILE A 71 8.46 -9.71 13.68
CA ILE A 71 9.60 -9.87 14.58
C ILE A 71 9.61 -11.30 15.11
N ASN A 72 10.79 -11.85 15.37
CA ASN A 72 10.86 -13.15 16.04
C ASN A 72 10.23 -13.07 17.44
N SER A 73 9.36 -14.02 17.73
CA SER A 73 8.77 -14.15 19.07
C SER A 73 9.83 -14.58 20.07
N MET A 74 9.76 -14.03 21.28
CA MET A 74 10.55 -14.53 22.40
C MET A 74 10.00 -15.88 22.87
N ASP A 75 10.87 -16.76 23.37
CA ASP A 75 10.43 -18.06 23.89
C ASP A 75 9.45 -17.95 25.06
N TRP A 76 9.58 -16.90 25.87
CA TRP A 76 8.61 -16.63 26.93
C TRP A 76 7.22 -16.37 26.36
N ASP A 77 7.09 -15.49 25.35
CA ASP A 77 5.79 -15.21 24.71
C ASP A 77 5.23 -16.47 24.06
N ARG A 78 6.08 -17.28 23.41
CA ARG A 78 5.66 -18.55 22.78
C ARG A 78 5.06 -19.51 23.81
N ARG A 79 5.72 -19.69 24.95
CA ARG A 79 5.30 -20.63 26.02
C ARG A 79 4.10 -20.15 26.83
N HIS A 80 3.94 -18.84 27.03
CA HIS A 80 2.94 -18.31 27.98
C HIS A 80 1.80 -17.53 27.31
N ARG A 81 1.96 -17.10 26.05
CA ARG A 81 0.98 -16.29 25.33
C ARG A 81 0.48 -16.97 24.06
N GLY A 82 0.99 -18.16 23.73
CA GLY A 82 0.58 -18.92 22.55
C GLY A 82 0.85 -18.19 21.23
N VAL A 83 1.85 -17.31 21.19
CA VAL A 83 2.27 -16.68 19.93
C VAL A 83 3.09 -17.68 19.10
N GLY A 84 2.98 -17.58 17.78
CA GLY A 84 3.76 -18.38 16.85
C GLY A 84 5.25 -18.01 16.84
N PRO A 85 6.04 -18.48 15.85
CA PRO A 85 7.46 -18.14 15.71
C PRO A 85 7.70 -16.66 15.42
N LYS A 86 6.69 -15.96 14.89
CA LYS A 86 6.70 -14.52 14.62
C LYS A 86 5.62 -13.82 15.44
N THR A 87 5.90 -12.57 15.77
CA THR A 87 4.97 -11.60 16.36
C THR A 87 4.88 -10.39 15.46
N TYR A 88 3.71 -9.76 15.46
CA TYR A 88 3.36 -8.70 14.52
C TYR A 88 3.09 -7.40 15.27
N MET A 89 3.86 -6.36 14.97
CA MET A 89 3.86 -5.10 15.73
C MET A 89 3.66 -3.91 14.81
N LEU A 90 2.78 -2.98 15.18
CA LEU A 90 2.60 -1.73 14.44
C LEU A 90 3.84 -0.82 14.55
N GLU A 91 4.51 -0.84 15.69
CA GLU A 91 5.67 -0.02 16.01
C GLU A 91 6.45 -0.63 17.18
N PRO A 92 7.67 -0.17 17.47
CA PRO A 92 8.35 -0.47 18.71
C PRO A 92 7.46 -0.18 19.91
N ARG A 93 7.39 -1.13 20.85
CA ARG A 93 6.55 -1.06 22.05
C ARG A 93 5.04 -1.08 21.77
N ASP A 94 4.61 -1.54 20.59
CA ASP A 94 3.19 -1.79 20.29
C ASP A 94 2.54 -2.74 21.31
N GLN A 95 1.70 -2.16 22.18
CA GLN A 95 0.96 -2.88 23.22
C GLN A 95 -0.21 -3.70 22.67
N THR A 96 -0.65 -3.41 21.44
CA THR A 96 -1.67 -4.23 20.76
C THR A 96 -1.10 -5.57 20.30
N SER A 97 0.24 -5.70 20.26
CA SER A 97 0.89 -6.97 20.00
C SER A 97 0.79 -7.90 21.21
N ARG A 98 0.66 -9.21 20.97
CA ARG A 98 0.72 -10.22 22.03
C ARG A 98 2.14 -10.45 22.58
N ALA A 99 3.14 -9.70 22.09
CA ALA A 99 4.57 -9.91 22.26
C ALA A 99 5.15 -9.12 23.46
N VAL A 100 4.63 -9.35 24.66
CA VAL A 100 4.94 -8.53 25.85
C VAL A 100 6.43 -8.59 26.20
N ALA A 101 7.08 -9.74 26.02
CA ALA A 101 8.51 -9.86 26.30
C ALA A 101 9.38 -9.03 25.33
N ASN A 102 8.93 -8.84 24.08
CA ASN A 102 9.60 -7.97 23.12
C ASN A 102 9.50 -6.48 23.51
N LEU A 103 8.49 -6.07 24.29
CA LEU A 103 8.32 -4.66 24.69
C LEU A 103 9.33 -4.22 25.76
N LYS A 104 9.71 -5.14 26.66
CA LYS A 104 10.57 -4.85 27.82
C LYS A 104 11.94 -4.36 27.39
N ASN A 105 12.33 -3.16 27.85
CA ASN A 105 13.59 -2.49 27.51
C ASN A 105 13.80 -2.32 26.00
N CYS A 106 12.72 -2.21 25.21
CA CYS A 106 12.84 -1.94 23.78
C CYS A 106 13.51 -0.57 23.56
N ARG A 107 14.52 -0.53 22.70
CA ARG A 107 15.30 0.66 22.33
C ARG A 107 15.22 0.93 20.83
N CYS A 108 14.07 0.64 20.23
CA CYS A 108 13.84 0.81 18.80
C CYS A 108 12.88 1.97 18.57
N ALA A 109 12.95 2.56 17.38
CA ALA A 109 12.07 3.60 16.90
C ALA A 109 11.51 3.22 15.53
N THR A 110 10.39 3.84 15.16
CA THR A 110 9.86 3.78 13.81
C THR A 110 10.21 5.08 13.10
N HIS A 111 10.80 4.96 11.91
CA HIS A 111 11.01 6.09 11.02
C HIS A 111 9.99 6.03 9.89
N THR A 112 9.17 7.07 9.76
CA THR A 112 8.11 7.15 8.77
C THR A 112 8.58 7.91 7.53
N ASP A 113 8.22 7.38 6.36
CA ASP A 113 8.42 8.01 5.06
C ASP A 113 7.04 8.36 4.47
N PRO A 114 6.64 9.65 4.51
CA PRO A 114 5.34 10.11 4.04
C PRO A 114 5.05 9.78 2.58
N GLN A 115 6.09 9.65 1.74
CA GLN A 115 5.93 9.38 0.31
C GLN A 115 6.03 7.88 -0.03
N GLY A 116 6.01 7.02 0.98
CA GLY A 116 6.28 5.58 0.91
C GLY A 116 5.68 4.87 -0.30
N ILE A 117 4.37 4.64 -0.29
CA ILE A 117 3.67 3.99 -1.41
C ILE A 117 3.39 4.98 -2.54
N SER A 118 3.11 6.24 -2.22
CA SER A 118 2.65 7.24 -3.20
C SER A 118 3.63 7.46 -4.35
N ARG A 119 4.94 7.47 -4.10
CA ARG A 119 5.96 7.63 -5.16
C ARG A 119 5.95 6.51 -6.21
N HIS A 120 5.36 5.36 -5.90
CA HIS A 120 5.30 4.20 -6.80
C HIS A 120 4.02 4.16 -7.63
N ILE A 121 3.10 5.11 -7.43
CA ILE A 121 1.83 5.19 -8.16
C ILE A 121 2.04 5.98 -9.46
N ASN A 122 1.75 5.34 -10.58
CA ASN A 122 2.01 5.85 -11.91
C ASN A 122 0.78 5.72 -12.83
N THR A 123 0.66 6.64 -13.78
CA THR A 123 -0.30 6.55 -14.88
C THR A 123 0.43 6.18 -16.16
N GLY A 124 -0.02 5.12 -16.83
CA GLY A 124 0.48 4.72 -18.14
C GLY A 124 0.02 5.65 -19.27
N GLN A 125 0.60 5.45 -20.46
CA GLN A 125 0.12 6.12 -21.66
C GLN A 125 -1.24 5.54 -22.12
N PRO A 126 -2.06 6.31 -22.84
CA PRO A 126 -3.30 5.80 -23.40
C PRO A 126 -3.00 4.76 -24.48
N VAL A 127 -3.65 3.61 -24.37
CA VAL A 127 -3.61 2.55 -25.38
C VAL A 127 -4.95 2.56 -26.11
N ILE A 128 -4.88 2.75 -27.42
CA ILE A 128 -6.05 2.71 -28.31
C ILE A 128 -6.10 1.35 -28.97
N SER A 129 -7.21 0.63 -28.82
CA SER A 129 -7.47 -0.65 -29.48
C SER A 129 -8.83 -0.56 -30.17
N GLY A 130 -8.79 -0.29 -31.49
CA GLY A 130 -9.98 0.05 -32.28
C GLY A 130 -10.70 1.27 -31.69
N LYS A 131 -11.93 1.07 -31.25
CA LYS A 131 -12.76 2.11 -30.61
C LYS A 131 -12.57 2.27 -29.10
N LYS A 132 -11.69 1.48 -28.48
CA LYS A 132 -11.48 1.49 -27.03
C LYS A 132 -10.21 2.27 -26.68
N VAL A 133 -10.35 3.24 -25.78
CA VAL A 133 -9.22 3.90 -25.11
C VAL A 133 -9.07 3.32 -23.71
N THR A 134 -7.88 2.84 -23.37
CA THR A 134 -7.56 2.37 -22.02
C THR A 134 -6.38 3.16 -21.48
N VAL A 135 -6.48 3.62 -20.23
CA VAL A 135 -5.35 4.19 -19.49
C VAL A 135 -5.29 3.47 -18.15
N THR A 136 -4.10 2.99 -17.79
CA THR A 136 -3.90 2.21 -16.56
C THR A 136 -3.22 3.08 -15.50
N VAL A 137 -3.80 3.13 -14.30
CA VAL A 137 -3.12 3.63 -13.11
C VAL A 137 -2.64 2.40 -12.32
N SER A 138 -1.35 2.33 -12.04
CA SER A 138 -0.74 1.18 -11.39
C SER A 138 0.16 1.60 -10.24
N VAL A 139 0.40 0.66 -9.34
CA VAL A 139 1.34 0.81 -8.22
C VAL A 139 2.14 -0.48 -8.08
N ALA A 140 3.45 -0.35 -7.97
CA ALA A 140 4.36 -1.46 -7.78
C ALA A 140 5.27 -1.18 -6.58
N ALA A 141 4.93 -1.76 -5.43
CA ALA A 141 5.66 -1.61 -4.19
C ALA A 141 5.52 -2.89 -3.33
N PRO A 142 6.44 -3.15 -2.40
CA PRO A 142 6.31 -4.26 -1.46
C PRO A 142 5.03 -4.15 -0.64
N MET A 143 4.33 -5.28 -0.48
CA MET A 143 3.09 -5.40 0.33
C MET A 143 1.96 -4.46 -0.09
N VAL A 144 1.95 -4.01 -1.35
CA VAL A 144 0.98 -3.00 -1.81
C VAL A 144 -0.46 -3.53 -1.84
N VAL A 145 -0.64 -4.83 -2.09
CA VAL A 145 -1.96 -5.45 -2.09
C VAL A 145 -2.53 -5.45 -0.68
N GLU A 146 -1.75 -5.94 0.29
CA GLU A 146 -2.12 -5.95 1.70
C GLU A 146 -2.34 -4.53 2.22
N ALA A 147 -1.59 -3.55 1.73
CA ALA A 147 -1.82 -2.15 2.07
C ALA A 147 -3.16 -1.63 1.54
N GLU A 148 -3.55 -1.99 0.31
CA GLU A 148 -4.81 -1.59 -0.32
C GLU A 148 -6.01 -2.25 0.35
N VAL A 149 -6.01 -3.58 0.49
CA VAL A 149 -7.20 -4.35 0.91
C VAL A 149 -7.20 -4.78 2.36
N GLY A 150 -6.08 -4.61 3.06
CA GLY A 150 -5.89 -5.07 4.43
C GLY A 150 -5.37 -6.50 4.52
N THR A 151 -5.11 -6.95 5.75
CA THR A 151 -4.65 -8.31 6.02
C THR A 151 -4.98 -8.73 7.45
N VAL A 152 -5.01 -10.04 7.69
CA VAL A 152 -5.21 -10.61 9.03
C VAL A 152 -3.98 -11.42 9.39
N TYR A 153 -3.31 -11.01 10.46
CA TYR A 153 -2.14 -11.70 10.99
C TYR A 153 -2.57 -12.79 12.00
N PRO A 154 -1.70 -13.78 12.26
CA PRO A 154 -1.90 -14.77 13.32
C PRO A 154 -2.35 -14.16 14.64
N GLY A 155 -3.32 -14.82 15.28
CA GLY A 155 -3.95 -14.31 16.50
C GLY A 155 -5.05 -13.27 16.25
N ASN A 156 -5.63 -13.26 15.05
CA ASN A 156 -6.72 -12.36 14.63
C ASN A 156 -6.38 -10.87 14.74
N LEU A 157 -5.10 -10.54 14.54
CA LEU A 157 -4.65 -9.15 14.50
C LEU A 157 -4.97 -8.58 13.12
N VAL A 158 -5.98 -7.74 13.04
CA VAL A 158 -6.43 -7.12 11.79
C VAL A 158 -5.58 -5.88 11.48
N ALA A 159 -5.22 -5.71 10.21
CA ALA A 159 -4.75 -4.47 9.64
C ALA A 159 -5.72 -4.03 8.55
N ASP A 160 -6.36 -2.89 8.75
CA ASP A 160 -7.35 -2.36 7.82
C ASP A 160 -6.69 -1.92 6.50
N GLY A 161 -7.41 -2.16 5.41
CA GLY A 161 -7.03 -1.67 4.09
C GLY A 161 -7.11 -0.15 4.03
N ALA A 162 -6.12 0.47 3.38
CA ALA A 162 -6.16 1.91 3.11
C ALA A 162 -7.12 2.27 1.97
N PHE A 163 -7.40 1.31 1.08
CA PHE A 163 -8.28 1.45 -0.09
C PHE A 163 -7.94 2.68 -0.94
N PHE A 164 -6.65 3.00 -1.10
CA PHE A 164 -6.20 4.24 -1.70
C PHE A 164 -6.44 4.29 -3.20
N MET A 165 -6.34 3.16 -3.92
CA MET A 165 -6.62 3.09 -5.35
C MET A 165 -8.13 3.15 -5.62
N SER A 166 -8.88 2.29 -4.93
CA SER A 166 -10.33 2.18 -5.09
C SER A 166 -11.06 3.45 -4.68
N ARG A 167 -10.69 4.08 -3.55
CA ARG A 167 -11.27 5.36 -3.12
C ARG A 167 -10.88 6.50 -4.05
N ALA A 168 -9.65 6.53 -4.58
CA ALA A 168 -9.25 7.55 -5.54
C ALA A 168 -10.10 7.49 -6.82
N ALA A 169 -10.32 6.29 -7.35
CA ALA A 169 -11.22 6.08 -8.50
C ALA A 169 -12.65 6.56 -8.18
N GLY A 170 -13.18 6.21 -7.00
CA GLY A 170 -14.51 6.66 -6.55
C GLY A 170 -14.63 8.18 -6.42
N ILE A 171 -13.62 8.85 -5.86
CA ILE A 171 -13.58 10.32 -5.73
C ILE A 171 -13.61 11.00 -7.10
N VAL A 172 -12.81 10.51 -8.05
CA VAL A 172 -12.77 11.10 -9.40
C VAL A 172 -14.06 10.83 -10.16
N ALA A 173 -14.65 9.65 -10.00
CA ALA A 173 -15.93 9.30 -10.60
C ALA A 173 -17.06 10.20 -10.08
N ALA A 174 -17.11 10.49 -8.78
CA ALA A 174 -18.16 11.31 -8.16
C ALA A 174 -18.09 12.82 -8.50
N ARG A 175 -17.00 13.30 -9.10
CA ARG A 175 -16.85 14.71 -9.52
C ARG A 175 -17.46 15.00 -10.90
N ARG A 176 -18.02 13.99 -11.56
CA ARG A 176 -18.57 14.06 -12.92
C ARG A 176 -20.03 13.68 -12.91
#